data_AF-W1XX56-F1
#
_entry.id   AF-W1XX56-F1
#
_cell.length_a   1.000
_cell.length_b   1.000
_cell.length_c   1.000
_cell.angle_alpha   90.00
_cell.angle_beta   90.00
_cell.angle_gamma   90.00
#
_symmetry.space_group_name_H-M   'P 1'
#
loop_
_entity.id
_entity.type
_entity.pdbx_description
1 polymer ?
#
loop_
_entity_poly.entity_id
_entity_poly.type
_entity_poly.pdbx_seq_one_letter_code
_entity_poly.pdbx_strand_id
1 'polypeptide(L)'
;SFKNDVNAFKCVEWWDKMCIESCTATPEDNKFGDQKYLDDMPQIFSNIGEITTPGVNIGHWNYPRYRFIIAGDNILVNNYELICYHFSGFRIVSKYDIRQ
;
A
#
# COMPACT_ATOMS: atom_id res chain seq x y z
N SER A 1 8.02 3.05 8.42
CA SER A 1 8.09 4.40 9.01
C SER A 1 9.47 4.99 8.77
N PHE A 2 9.57 6.32 8.65
CA PHE A 2 10.85 7.01 8.53
C PHE A 2 11.43 7.26 9.93
N LYS A 3 12.69 6.86 10.16
CA LYS A 3 13.40 7.13 11.41
C LYS A 3 14.01 8.53 11.38
N ASN A 4 14.35 9.08 12.54
CA ASN A 4 15.07 10.36 12.61
C ASN A 4 16.57 10.14 12.34
N ASP A 5 16.92 9.79 11.11
CA ASP A 5 18.30 9.57 10.68
C ASP A 5 18.57 10.10 9.27
N VAL A 6 19.85 10.22 8.94
CA VAL A 6 20.32 10.81 7.68
C VAL A 6 19.80 10.05 6.45
N ASN A 7 19.63 8.73 6.53
CA ASN A 7 19.15 7.94 5.40
C ASN A 7 17.66 8.19 5.17
N ALA A 8 16.86 8.21 6.24
CA ALA A 8 15.44 8.52 6.17
C ALA A 8 15.17 9.95 5.66
N PHE A 9 15.97 10.95 6.05
CA PHE A 9 15.87 12.31 5.49
C PHE A 9 16.10 12.30 3.98
N LYS A 10 17.12 11.59 3.49
CA LYS A 10 17.36 11.46 2.05
C LYS A 10 16.20 10.78 1.31
N CYS A 11 15.60 9.73 1.90
CA CYS A 11 14.43 9.08 1.32
C CYS A 11 13.26 10.05 1.18
N VAL A 12 12.95 10.83 2.23
CA VAL A 12 11.83 11.78 2.23
C VAL A 12 12.09 12.94 1.27
N GLU A 13 13.30 13.51 1.25
CA GLU A 13 13.66 14.59 0.31
C GLU A 13 13.60 14.14 -1.15
N TRP A 14 13.98 12.89 -1.43
CA TRP A 14 13.83 12.32 -2.77
C TRP A 14 12.36 12.10 -3.13
N TRP A 15 11.58 11.53 -2.21
CA TRP A 15 10.17 11.24 -2.43
C TRP A 15 9.34 12.52 -2.66
N ASP A 16 9.63 13.58 -1.90
CA ASP A 16 9.05 14.92 -2.08
C ASP A 16 9.28 15.44 -3.51
N LYS A 17 10.53 15.36 -4.01
CA LYS A 17 10.85 15.77 -5.38
C LYS A 17 10.11 14.95 -6.43
N MET A 18 9.97 13.65 -6.23
CA MET A 18 9.21 12.78 -7.15
C MET A 18 7.72 13.14 -7.17
N CYS A 19 7.14 13.41 -6.01
CA CYS A 19 5.74 13.84 -5.91
C CYS A 19 5.51 15.22 -6.57
N ILE A 20 6.47 16.15 -6.48
CA ILE A 20 6.43 17.43 -7.19
C ILE A 20 6.53 17.23 -8.70
N GLU A 21 7.38 16.29 -9.16
CA GLU A 21 7.51 15.97 -10.58
C GLU A 21 6.21 15.38 -11.14
N SER A 22 5.57 14.46 -10.41
CA SER A 22 4.24 13.96 -10.73
C SER A 22 3.57 13.30 -9.53
N CYS A 23 2.28 13.58 -9.34
CA CYS A 23 1.37 12.80 -8.51
C CYS A 23 0.12 12.44 -9.34
N THR A 24 0.32 12.00 -10.57
CA THR A 24 -0.80 11.66 -11.46
C THR A 24 -1.66 10.54 -10.87
N ALA A 25 -2.98 10.71 -10.95
CA ALA A 25 -3.94 9.66 -10.61
C ALA A 25 -4.14 8.63 -11.75
N THR A 26 -3.56 8.87 -12.92
CA THR A 26 -3.57 7.92 -14.04
C THR A 26 -2.24 7.17 -14.04
N PRO A 27 -2.23 5.83 -13.91
CA PRO A 27 -0.99 5.06 -14.02
C PRO A 27 -0.31 5.30 -15.37
N GLU A 28 0.92 5.81 -15.35
CA GLU A 28 1.74 6.04 -16.55
C GLU A 28 3.22 5.91 -16.16
N ASP A 29 4.05 5.27 -16.99
CA ASP A 29 5.52 5.27 -16.87
C ASP A 29 6.08 5.19 -15.42
N ASN A 30 5.69 4.16 -14.67
CA ASN A 30 6.07 3.96 -13.25
C ASN A 30 5.66 5.07 -12.27
N LYS A 31 4.66 5.89 -12.62
CA LYS A 31 4.07 6.94 -11.80
C LYS A 31 2.62 6.59 -11.50
N PHE A 32 2.24 6.68 -10.22
CA PHE A 32 0.86 6.57 -9.78
C PHE A 32 0.74 7.11 -8.36
N GLY A 33 0.18 8.32 -8.26
CA GLY A 33 0.11 9.12 -7.05
C GLY A 33 1.50 9.30 -6.40
N ASP A 34 1.49 9.50 -5.10
CA ASP A 34 2.67 9.50 -4.24
C ASP A 34 3.20 8.08 -3.99
N GLN A 35 2.33 7.06 -4.03
CA GLN A 35 2.65 5.72 -3.56
C GLN A 35 3.64 4.97 -4.44
N LYS A 36 3.55 5.09 -5.78
CA LYS A 36 4.32 4.24 -6.70
C LYS A 36 5.83 4.38 -6.55
N TYR A 37 6.30 5.56 -6.16
CA TYR A 37 7.72 5.83 -5.89
C TYR A 37 8.30 5.03 -4.73
N LEU A 38 7.46 4.60 -3.78
CA LEU A 38 7.90 3.83 -2.63
C LEU A 38 8.41 2.43 -3.02
N ASP A 39 7.95 1.90 -4.16
CA ASP A 39 8.39 0.60 -4.68
C ASP A 39 9.89 0.60 -5.06
N ASP A 40 10.44 1.76 -5.44
CA ASP A 40 11.83 1.89 -5.86
C ASP A 40 12.78 2.15 -4.69
N MET A 41 12.27 2.58 -3.52
CA MET A 41 13.08 2.92 -2.35
C MET A 41 14.06 1.81 -1.93
N PRO A 42 13.70 0.51 -1.89
CA PRO A 42 14.63 -0.56 -1.53
C PRO A 42 15.83 -0.71 -2.49
N GLN A 43 15.71 -0.22 -3.73
CA GLN A 43 16.79 -0.27 -4.72
C GLN A 43 17.66 0.99 -4.67
N ILE A 44 17.11 2.11 -4.23
CA ILE A 44 17.78 3.42 -4.20
C ILE A 44 18.50 3.65 -2.87
N PHE A 45 17.92 3.20 -1.76
CA PHE A 45 18.38 3.49 -0.40
C PHE A 45 18.71 2.23 0.39
N SER A 46 19.67 2.35 1.30
CA SER A 46 20.02 1.27 2.23
C SER A 46 19.03 1.19 3.40
N ASN A 47 18.99 0.04 4.09
CA ASN A 47 18.24 -0.14 5.34
C ASN A 47 16.73 0.14 5.22
N ILE A 48 16.14 -0.25 4.08
CA ILE A 48 14.70 -0.21 3.85
C ILE A 48 14.08 -1.55 4.26
N GLY A 49 13.03 -1.48 5.08
CA GLY A 49 12.28 -2.66 5.52
C GLY A 49 10.98 -2.79 4.74
N GLU A 50 10.70 -4.00 4.25
CA GLU A 50 9.41 -4.37 3.65
C GLU A 50 8.54 -5.11 4.67
N ILE A 51 7.23 -4.87 4.65
CA ILE A 51 6.28 -5.62 5.47
C ILE A 51 5.95 -6.93 4.77
N THR A 52 6.55 -8.03 5.24
CA THR A 52 6.29 -9.38 4.72
C THR A 52 5.33 -10.19 5.60
N THR A 53 4.83 -9.59 6.68
CA THR A 53 3.92 -10.23 7.63
C THR A 53 2.61 -10.64 6.94
N PRO A 54 2.23 -11.93 6.94
CA PRO A 54 0.95 -12.37 6.42
C PRO A 54 -0.23 -11.67 7.10
N GLY A 55 -1.32 -11.48 6.37
CA GLY A 55 -2.52 -10.80 6.89
C GLY A 55 -2.46 -9.26 6.83
N VAL A 56 -1.37 -8.68 6.33
CA VAL A 56 -1.24 -7.22 6.11
C VAL A 56 -1.41 -6.87 4.62
N ASN A 57 -2.04 -5.72 4.35
CA ASN A 57 -2.19 -5.13 3.01
C ASN A 57 -2.95 -6.03 2.01
N ILE A 58 -4.02 -6.67 2.49
CA ILE A 58 -4.95 -7.42 1.65
C ILE A 58 -6.07 -6.48 1.23
N GLY A 59 -6.42 -6.45 -0.04
CA GLY A 59 -7.47 -5.59 -0.57
C GLY A 59 -8.18 -6.22 -1.77
N HIS A 60 -9.15 -5.50 -2.33
CA HIS A 60 -9.99 -6.01 -3.41
C HIS A 60 -9.20 -6.47 -4.67
N TRP A 61 -7.98 -5.95 -4.90
CA TRP A 61 -7.15 -6.31 -6.05
C TRP A 61 -6.36 -7.62 -5.85
N ASN A 62 -6.11 -8.05 -4.60
CA ASN A 62 -5.31 -9.25 -4.31
C ASN A 62 -6.04 -10.31 -3.49
N TYR A 63 -7.22 -10.02 -2.92
CA TYR A 63 -7.99 -10.98 -2.11
C TYR A 63 -8.25 -12.34 -2.80
N PRO A 64 -8.44 -12.45 -4.15
CA PRO A 64 -8.70 -13.75 -4.77
C PRO A 64 -7.52 -14.73 -4.65
N ARG A 65 -6.33 -14.24 -4.27
CA ARG A 65 -5.12 -15.05 -4.06
C ARG A 65 -5.12 -15.77 -2.70
N TYR A 66 -6.09 -15.48 -1.83
CA TYR A 66 -6.10 -15.95 -0.46
C TYR A 66 -7.37 -16.73 -0.12
N ARG A 67 -7.24 -17.70 0.79
CA ARG A 67 -8.37 -18.41 1.40
C ARG A 67 -8.74 -17.74 2.71
N PHE A 68 -10.00 -17.34 2.84
CA PHE A 68 -10.56 -16.74 4.04
C PHE A 68 -11.34 -17.78 4.87
N ILE A 69 -11.18 -17.74 6.19
CA ILE A 69 -11.93 -18.57 7.14
C ILE A 69 -12.35 -17.67 8.31
N ILE A 70 -13.62 -17.74 8.72
CA ILE A 70 -14.08 -17.11 9.96
C ILE A 70 -13.85 -18.12 11.10
N ALA A 71 -13.09 -17.72 12.11
CA ALA A 71 -12.73 -18.54 13.25
C ALA A 71 -13.09 -17.80 14.55
N GLY A 72 -14.33 -17.97 15.01
CA GLY A 72 -14.88 -17.16 16.10
C GLY A 72 -14.99 -15.70 15.67
N ASP A 73 -14.36 -14.80 16.44
CA ASP A 73 -14.33 -13.36 16.17
C ASP A 73 -13.20 -12.95 15.20
N ASN A 74 -12.33 -13.89 14.82
CA ASN A 74 -11.17 -13.62 13.97
C ASN A 74 -11.43 -14.04 12.53
N ILE A 75 -10.78 -13.35 11.60
CA ILE A 75 -10.70 -13.74 10.19
C ILE A 75 -9.30 -14.28 9.93
N LEU A 76 -9.21 -15.48 9.37
CA LEU A 76 -7.95 -16.06 8.93
C LEU A 76 -7.78 -15.94 7.41
N VAL A 77 -6.56 -15.67 6.97
CA VAL A 77 -6.10 -15.60 5.59
C VAL A 77 -4.95 -16.59 5.43
N ASN A 78 -5.16 -17.66 4.65
CA ASN A 78 -4.17 -18.73 4.50
C ASN A 78 -3.61 -19.25 5.84
N ASN A 79 -4.49 -19.40 6.84
CA ASN A 79 -4.19 -19.82 8.23
C ASN A 79 -3.49 -18.77 9.12
N TYR A 80 -3.21 -17.57 8.63
CA TYR A 80 -2.73 -16.45 9.44
C TYR A 80 -3.89 -15.53 9.81
N GLU A 81 -3.81 -14.84 10.94
CA GLU A 81 -4.82 -13.83 11.29
C GLU A 81 -4.80 -12.67 10.28
N LEU A 82 -5.98 -12.19 9.89
CA LEU A 82 -6.12 -10.95 9.14
C LEU A 82 -5.79 -9.78 10.06
N ILE A 83 -4.70 -9.08 9.78
CA ILE A 83 -4.23 -7.94 10.58
C ILE A 83 -4.77 -6.63 10.01
N CYS A 84 -4.70 -6.45 8.70
CA CYS A 84 -5.11 -5.20 8.04
C CYS A 84 -5.65 -5.46 6.64
N TYR A 85 -6.94 -5.20 6.45
CA TYR A 85 -7.59 -5.15 5.15
C TYR A 85 -7.62 -3.70 4.63
N HIS A 86 -7.09 -3.48 3.44
CA HIS A 86 -7.02 -2.19 2.79
C HIS A 86 -8.23 -1.98 1.88
N PHE A 87 -9.23 -1.25 2.40
CA PHE A 87 -10.40 -0.81 1.64
C PHE A 87 -10.05 0.39 0.74
N SER A 88 -9.31 0.15 -0.35
CA SER A 88 -8.97 1.20 -1.34
C SER A 88 -10.12 1.49 -2.31
N GLY A 89 -10.10 2.64 -2.97
CA GLY A 89 -10.87 2.85 -4.20
C GLY A 89 -12.36 3.19 -4.02
N PHE A 90 -12.81 3.45 -2.79
CA PHE A 90 -14.19 3.80 -2.49
C PHE A 90 -14.65 5.06 -3.26
N ARG A 91 -15.77 4.96 -3.98
CA ARG A 91 -16.37 6.06 -4.76
C ARG A 91 -17.89 6.07 -4.62
N ILE A 92 -18.45 7.26 -4.43
CA ILE A 92 -19.89 7.50 -4.50
C ILE A 92 -20.20 7.98 -5.93
N VAL A 93 -20.89 7.15 -6.71
CA VAL A 93 -21.28 7.47 -8.10
C VAL A 93 -22.63 8.18 -8.12
N SER A 94 -23.58 7.74 -7.28
CA SER A 94 -24.87 8.39 -7.06
C SER A 94 -25.43 8.07 -5.67
N LYS A 95 -26.59 8.65 -5.32
CA LYS A 95 -27.31 8.34 -4.07
C LYS A 95 -27.54 6.83 -3.86
N TYR A 96 -27.63 6.05 -4.94
CA TYR A 96 -27.90 4.62 -4.90
C TYR A 96 -26.81 3.76 -5.57
N ASP A 97 -25.67 4.36 -5.96
CA ASP A 97 -24.56 3.65 -6.58
C ASP A 97 -23.26 4.03 -5.84
N ILE A 98 -22.79 3.12 -5.01
CA ILE A 98 -21.53 3.21 -4.27
C ILE A 98 -20.68 2.05 -4.76
N ARG A 99 -19.45 2.35 -5.14
CA ARG A 99 -18.50 1.37 -5.67
C ARG A 99 -17.25 1.33 -4.83
N GLN A 100 -16.66 0.14 -4.80
CA GLN A 100 -15.32 -0.10 -4.33
C GLN A 100 -14.53 -0.76 -5.45
#